data_AF-A0A0W7TNB9-F1
#
_entry.id   AF-A0A0W7TNB9-F1
#
_cell.length_a   1.000
_cell.length_b   1.000
_cell.length_c   1.000
_cell.angle_alpha   90.00
_cell.angle_beta   90.00
_cell.angle_gamma   90.00
#
_symmetry.space_group_name_H-M   'P 1'
#
loop_
_entity.id
_entity.type
_entity.pdbx_description
1 polymer ?
#
loop_
_entity_poly.entity_id
_entity_poly.type
_entity_poly.pdbx_seq_one_letter_code
_entity_poly.pdbx_strand_id
1 'polypeptide(L)'
;MDENMNTTEAQVQESAVPDAEAVAAEENAAASKPETSVENETGANEAEPAKQPQSPEENARFAAMRRQQEAQQREEQIFHELVGDAVNPNTGKPFASKAEFVAWRDEMATRQRAQAAQMEPEAFKQLEAQLREQIKATDPEIRAQAEELQRHRQREAQEQFSNDLKAIRKAYPDEKAKSVDELGVEFLKLCASGIKPLVAYEAIRAEKARSTPNPPSMGDVKPTSSGEKEFFTREEVAAMDQATVSKNYEKIRKSMGTWK
;
A
#
# COMPACT_ATOMS: atom_id res chain seq x y z
N MET A 1 -12.29 -29.69 -68.74
CA MET A 1 -13.12 -28.90 -67.82
C MET A 1 -12.30 -28.74 -66.54
N ASP A 2 -11.27 -27.91 -66.48
CA ASP A 2 -10.97 -26.66 -67.22
C ASP A 2 -12.00 -25.55 -67.01
N GLU A 3 -11.45 -24.37 -66.72
CA GLU A 3 -12.05 -23.03 -66.70
C GLU A 3 -13.10 -22.74 -65.58
N ASN A 4 -13.19 -21.52 -65.03
CA ASN A 4 -12.45 -20.28 -65.36
C ASN A 4 -11.99 -19.50 -64.11
N MET A 5 -11.01 -18.62 -64.29
CA MET A 5 -10.47 -17.73 -63.26
C MET A 5 -11.39 -16.54 -63.00
N ASN A 6 -11.22 -15.89 -61.83
CA ASN A 6 -11.03 -14.44 -61.84
C ASN A 6 -10.12 -13.99 -60.70
N THR A 7 -8.98 -13.40 -61.06
CA THR A 7 -8.08 -12.68 -60.15
C THR A 7 -8.42 -11.19 -60.22
N THR A 8 -8.43 -10.49 -59.09
CA THR A 8 -8.33 -9.02 -59.10
C THR A 8 -7.42 -8.54 -57.97
N GLU A 9 -6.15 -8.33 -58.30
CA GLU A 9 -5.25 -7.48 -57.52
C GLU A 9 -5.47 -6.01 -57.91
N ALA A 10 -5.71 -5.11 -56.95
CA ALA A 10 -5.57 -3.65 -57.09
C ALA A 10 -5.80 -2.95 -55.74
N GLN A 11 -5.11 -1.86 -55.37
CA GLN A 11 -3.79 -1.36 -55.78
C GLN A 11 -3.29 -0.40 -54.68
N VAL A 12 -1.97 -0.25 -54.51
CA VAL A 12 -1.36 0.69 -53.54
C VAL A 12 -1.23 2.10 -54.10
N GLN A 13 -1.67 3.09 -53.31
CA GLN A 13 -1.18 4.48 -53.23
C GLN A 13 -1.34 4.84 -51.74
N GLU A 14 -0.36 5.27 -50.95
CA GLU A 14 0.96 5.90 -51.18
C GLU A 14 0.92 7.30 -51.82
N SER A 15 0.98 8.30 -50.95
CA SER A 15 1.46 9.68 -51.15
C SER A 15 1.65 10.25 -49.74
N ALA A 16 2.85 10.13 -49.14
CA ALA A 16 4.08 10.90 -49.39
C ALA A 16 4.18 12.15 -48.48
N VAL A 17 5.26 12.22 -47.69
CA VAL A 17 5.60 13.30 -46.74
C VAL A 17 6.49 14.33 -47.45
N PRO A 18 6.42 15.62 -47.07
CA PRO A 18 7.54 16.24 -46.34
C PRO A 18 7.04 17.11 -45.15
N ASP A 19 7.71 17.30 -44.03
CA ASP A 19 9.15 17.28 -43.66
C ASP A 19 9.94 18.54 -44.07
N ALA A 20 9.93 19.53 -43.17
CA ALA A 20 10.75 20.73 -43.05
C ALA A 20 10.39 21.35 -41.67
N GLU A 21 11.19 21.25 -40.61
CA GLU A 21 12.55 21.77 -40.36
C GLU A 21 12.57 23.22 -39.81
N ALA A 22 13.42 23.39 -38.79
CA ALA A 22 13.66 24.51 -37.88
C ALA A 22 13.46 25.98 -38.33
N VAL A 23 12.86 26.77 -37.42
CA VAL A 23 13.44 28.01 -36.83
C VAL A 23 12.79 28.20 -35.45
N ALA A 24 13.53 28.28 -34.33
CA ALA A 24 14.44 29.35 -33.84
C ALA A 24 13.70 30.37 -32.95
N ALA A 25 14.43 31.10 -32.09
CA ALA A 25 13.87 31.81 -30.94
C ALA A 25 14.15 33.32 -30.93
N GLU A 26 13.15 34.09 -30.50
CA GLU A 26 13.20 35.42 -29.87
C GLU A 26 11.94 35.46 -28.97
N GLU A 27 12.00 35.63 -27.65
CA GLU A 27 12.53 36.76 -26.88
C GLU A 27 11.98 38.12 -27.33
N ASN A 28 11.02 38.65 -26.55
CA ASN A 28 10.94 40.09 -26.37
C ASN A 28 10.48 40.42 -24.94
N ALA A 29 11.39 40.94 -24.12
CA ALA A 29 11.09 41.42 -22.78
C ALA A 29 10.84 42.94 -22.82
N ALA A 30 9.58 43.36 -22.67
CA ALA A 30 9.21 44.78 -22.60
C ALA A 30 8.34 45.05 -21.36
N ALA A 31 8.99 45.46 -20.27
CA ALA A 31 8.30 45.91 -19.06
C ALA A 31 8.00 47.41 -19.13
N SER A 32 6.79 47.84 -18.75
CA SER A 32 6.56 49.12 -18.06
C SER A 32 5.21 49.18 -17.36
N LYS A 33 5.27 49.48 -16.06
CA LYS A 33 4.24 50.04 -15.17
C LYS A 33 4.42 51.59 -15.16
N PRO A 34 3.65 52.38 -14.37
CA PRO A 34 2.35 52.14 -13.72
C PRO A 34 1.33 53.17 -14.32
N GLU A 35 0.37 53.86 -13.70
CA GLU A 35 -0.20 54.01 -12.33
C GLU A 35 -1.72 54.26 -12.41
N THR A 36 -2.46 53.83 -11.39
CA THR A 36 -3.51 54.63 -10.72
C THR A 36 -3.70 54.09 -9.31
N SER A 37 -3.23 54.83 -8.31
CA SER A 37 -3.43 54.52 -6.89
C SER A 37 -4.72 55.16 -6.38
N VAL A 38 -5.50 54.45 -5.57
CA VAL A 38 -6.54 55.02 -4.71
C VAL A 38 -6.45 54.39 -3.32
N GLU A 39 -5.74 55.10 -2.45
CA GLU A 39 -5.79 54.98 -0.99
C GLU A 39 -7.12 55.58 -0.47
N ASN A 40 -7.72 55.21 0.67
CA ASN A 40 -7.45 54.18 1.71
C ASN A 40 -8.75 53.99 2.54
N GLU A 41 -8.69 53.16 3.59
CA GLU A 41 -9.43 53.22 4.88
C GLU A 41 -10.19 51.95 5.30
N THR A 42 -9.44 51.04 5.93
CA THR A 42 -9.77 50.36 7.21
C THR A 42 -11.19 49.80 7.42
N GLY A 43 -11.31 48.48 7.26
CA GLY A 43 -12.35 47.64 7.87
C GLY A 43 -11.71 46.40 8.54
N ALA A 44 -12.24 45.99 9.69
CA ALA A 44 -11.72 44.96 10.61
C ALA A 44 -11.05 43.73 9.94
N ASN A 45 -9.79 43.47 10.31
CA ASN A 45 -9.06 42.25 9.95
C ASN A 45 -9.37 41.12 10.96
N GLU A 46 -10.54 40.48 10.81
CA GLU A 46 -10.76 39.15 11.39
C GLU A 46 -9.97 38.12 10.58
N ALA A 47 -8.75 37.83 11.03
CA ALA A 47 -7.93 36.79 10.45
C ALA A 47 -8.55 35.40 10.70
N GLU A 48 -9.27 34.86 9.69
CA GLU A 48 -9.58 33.43 9.63
C GLU A 48 -8.30 32.62 9.93
N PRO A 49 -8.37 31.55 10.75
CA PRO A 49 -7.21 30.72 11.02
C PRO A 49 -6.72 30.12 9.69
N ALA A 50 -5.51 30.52 9.28
CA ALA A 50 -4.96 30.19 7.98
C ALA A 50 -5.01 28.68 7.73
N LYS A 51 -5.90 28.27 6.82
CA LYS A 51 -6.13 26.87 6.45
C LYS A 51 -4.79 26.29 6.00
N GLN A 52 -4.31 25.26 6.71
CA GLN A 52 -3.02 24.65 6.44
C GLN A 52 -2.97 24.22 4.96
N PRO A 53 -1.86 24.47 4.23
CA PRO A 53 -1.78 24.19 2.81
C PRO A 53 -1.95 22.69 2.58
N GLN A 54 -3.10 22.31 2.02
CA GLN A 54 -3.46 20.91 1.78
C GLN A 54 -2.38 20.23 0.94
N SER A 55 -1.93 19.04 1.36
CA SER A 55 -0.83 18.36 0.70
C SER A 55 -1.19 17.94 -0.73
N PRO A 56 -0.20 17.75 -1.62
CA PRO A 56 -0.46 17.24 -2.97
C PRO A 56 -1.21 15.90 -3.00
N GLU A 57 -1.00 15.02 -2.00
CA GLU A 57 -1.72 13.75 -1.89
C GLU A 57 -3.19 13.94 -1.46
N GLU A 58 -3.48 14.89 -0.57
CA GLU A 58 -4.87 15.25 -0.21
C GLU A 58 -5.59 15.92 -1.39
N ASN A 59 -4.94 16.87 -2.07
CA ASN A 59 -5.49 17.52 -3.26
C ASN A 59 -5.80 16.51 -4.38
N ALA A 60 -4.93 15.51 -4.58
CA ALA A 60 -5.18 14.40 -5.50
C ALA A 60 -6.38 13.54 -5.07
N ARG A 61 -6.57 13.29 -3.76
CA ARG A 61 -7.74 12.57 -3.22
C ARG A 61 -9.04 13.37 -3.40
N PHE A 62 -9.05 14.67 -3.13
CA PHE A 62 -10.22 15.52 -3.39
C PHE A 62 -10.54 15.62 -4.88
N ALA A 63 -9.52 15.71 -5.75
CA ALA A 63 -9.70 15.67 -7.20
C ALA A 63 -10.15 14.29 -7.74
N ALA A 64 -9.83 13.19 -7.06
CA ALA A 64 -10.38 11.87 -7.37
C ALA A 64 -11.84 11.75 -6.90
N MET A 65 -12.15 12.18 -5.68
CA MET A 65 -13.51 12.18 -5.13
C MET A 65 -14.46 13.05 -5.96
N ARG A 66 -14.03 14.25 -6.39
CA ARG A 66 -14.82 15.11 -7.26
C ARG A 66 -15.12 14.43 -8.60
N ARG A 67 -14.11 13.84 -9.27
CA ARG A 67 -14.31 13.09 -10.52
C ARG A 67 -15.24 11.89 -10.35
N GLN A 68 -15.24 11.23 -9.19
CA GLN A 68 -16.18 10.15 -8.88
C GLN A 68 -17.62 10.68 -8.71
N GLN A 69 -17.81 11.81 -8.02
CA GLN A 69 -19.12 12.45 -7.87
C GLN A 69 -19.65 13.01 -9.20
N GLU A 70 -18.80 13.65 -10.00
CA GLU A 70 -19.11 14.10 -11.37
C GLU A 70 -19.50 12.92 -12.27
N ALA A 71 -18.80 11.78 -12.16
CA ALA A 71 -19.14 10.56 -12.90
C ALA A 71 -20.47 9.94 -12.44
N GLN A 72 -20.74 9.88 -11.13
CA GLN A 72 -22.00 9.39 -10.58
C GLN A 72 -23.18 10.26 -11.03
N GLN A 73 -23.08 11.58 -10.84
CA GLN A 73 -24.11 12.54 -11.29
C GLN A 73 -24.31 12.46 -12.81
N ARG A 74 -23.26 12.22 -13.59
CA ARG A 74 -23.37 12.03 -15.05
C ARG A 74 -24.05 10.70 -15.40
N GLU A 75 -23.77 9.60 -14.70
CA GLU A 75 -24.49 8.34 -14.90
C GLU A 75 -25.96 8.45 -14.49
N GLU A 76 -26.29 9.21 -13.45
CA GLU A 76 -27.66 9.51 -13.03
C GLU A 76 -28.39 10.41 -14.03
N GLN A 77 -27.74 11.46 -14.55
CA GLN A 77 -28.28 12.31 -15.62
C GLN A 77 -28.56 11.51 -16.90
N ILE A 78 -27.59 10.70 -17.37
CA ILE A 78 -27.75 9.83 -18.54
C ILE A 78 -28.84 8.77 -18.29
N PHE A 79 -28.98 8.28 -17.06
CA PHE A 79 -30.07 7.38 -16.70
C PHE A 79 -31.44 8.07 -16.80
N HIS A 80 -31.60 9.25 -16.23
CA HIS A 80 -32.84 10.03 -16.34
C HIS A 80 -33.15 10.47 -17.79
N GLU A 81 -32.14 10.74 -18.60
CA GLU A 81 -32.29 11.01 -20.05
C GLU A 81 -32.78 9.76 -20.82
N LEU A 82 -32.19 8.60 -20.54
CA LEU A 82 -32.45 7.35 -21.29
C LEU A 82 -33.72 6.61 -20.85
N VAL A 83 -34.07 6.71 -19.57
CA VAL A 83 -35.21 6.00 -18.94
C VAL A 83 -36.39 6.93 -18.65
N GLY A 84 -36.17 8.26 -18.62
CA GLY A 84 -37.22 9.26 -18.45
C GLY A 84 -37.99 9.12 -17.14
N ASP A 85 -39.26 9.51 -17.16
CA ASP A 85 -40.21 9.38 -16.05
C ASP A 85 -40.71 7.93 -15.82
N ALA A 86 -39.92 6.90 -16.16
CA ALA A 86 -40.35 5.52 -15.96
C ALA A 86 -40.66 5.24 -14.49
N VAL A 87 -41.91 4.90 -14.22
CA VAL A 87 -42.43 4.65 -12.87
C VAL A 87 -42.15 3.21 -12.47
N ASN A 88 -41.54 3.01 -11.31
CA ASN A 88 -41.41 1.71 -10.67
C ASN A 88 -42.82 1.21 -10.26
N PRO A 89 -43.34 0.13 -10.87
CA PRO A 89 -44.70 -0.34 -10.62
C PRO A 89 -44.90 -0.89 -9.20
N ASN A 90 -43.82 -1.20 -8.47
CA ASN A 90 -43.89 -1.64 -7.08
C ASN A 90 -44.05 -0.47 -6.09
N THR A 91 -43.68 0.76 -6.47
CA THR A 91 -43.65 1.93 -5.56
C THR A 91 -44.51 3.12 -6.02
N GLY A 92 -44.92 3.15 -7.29
CA GLY A 92 -45.70 4.24 -7.87
C GLY A 92 -44.93 5.56 -8.06
N LYS A 93 -43.58 5.50 -8.04
CA LYS A 93 -42.69 6.65 -8.22
C LYS A 93 -41.68 6.41 -9.35
N PRO A 94 -41.11 7.45 -9.99
CA PRO A 94 -39.97 7.28 -10.88
C PRO A 94 -38.81 6.56 -10.18
N PHE A 95 -38.04 5.75 -10.92
CA PHE A 95 -36.84 5.11 -10.39
C PHE A 95 -35.82 6.16 -9.94
N ALA A 96 -35.34 6.06 -8.70
CA ALA A 96 -34.39 7.01 -8.11
C ALA A 96 -32.95 6.81 -8.62
N SER A 97 -32.65 5.68 -9.26
CA SER A 97 -31.34 5.44 -9.88
C SER A 97 -31.35 4.30 -10.89
N LYS A 98 -30.30 4.27 -11.73
CA LYS A 98 -29.93 3.14 -12.60
C LYS A 98 -29.83 1.81 -11.83
N ALA A 99 -29.34 1.83 -10.59
CA ALA A 99 -29.22 0.64 -9.75
C ALA A 99 -30.60 0.09 -9.34
N GLU A 100 -31.55 0.96 -8.98
CA GLU A 100 -32.93 0.57 -8.67
C GLU A 100 -33.63 -0.03 -9.90
N PHE A 101 -33.50 0.62 -11.07
CA PHE A 101 -34.08 0.14 -12.32
C PHE A 101 -33.54 -1.23 -12.74
N VAL A 102 -32.22 -1.44 -12.66
CA VAL A 102 -31.61 -2.74 -12.93
C VAL A 102 -32.07 -3.80 -11.93
N ALA A 103 -32.10 -3.48 -10.63
CA ALA A 103 -32.57 -4.40 -9.60
C ALA A 103 -34.05 -4.81 -9.80
N TRP A 104 -34.93 -3.85 -10.14
CA TRP A 104 -36.33 -4.13 -10.47
C TRP A 104 -36.47 -4.97 -11.74
N ARG A 105 -35.75 -4.63 -12.81
CA ARG A 105 -35.76 -5.39 -14.08
C ARG A 105 -35.33 -6.84 -13.83
N ASP A 106 -34.28 -7.02 -13.04
CA ASP A 106 -33.72 -8.33 -12.75
C ASP A 106 -34.64 -9.12 -11.80
N GLU A 107 -35.27 -8.48 -10.82
CA GLU A 107 -36.34 -9.08 -10.00
C GLU A 107 -37.53 -9.54 -10.86
N MET A 108 -37.98 -8.72 -11.82
CA MET A 108 -39.06 -9.08 -12.74
C MET A 108 -38.69 -10.25 -13.66
N ALA A 109 -37.44 -10.29 -14.15
CA ALA A 109 -36.92 -11.43 -14.91
C ALA A 109 -36.83 -12.71 -14.05
N THR A 110 -36.36 -12.60 -12.80
CA THR A 110 -36.38 -13.71 -11.83
C THR A 110 -37.81 -14.19 -11.55
N ARG A 111 -38.76 -13.29 -11.32
CA ARG A 111 -40.18 -13.64 -11.10
C ARG A 111 -40.78 -14.35 -12.31
N GLN A 112 -40.49 -13.89 -13.53
CA GLN A 112 -40.95 -14.53 -14.77
C GLN A 112 -40.37 -15.94 -14.93
N ARG A 113 -39.06 -16.12 -14.69
CA ARG A 113 -38.39 -17.43 -14.73
C ARG A 113 -38.91 -18.38 -13.66
N ALA A 114 -39.10 -17.89 -12.43
CA ALA A 114 -39.64 -18.65 -11.31
C ALA A 114 -41.08 -19.12 -11.60
N GLN A 115 -41.93 -18.24 -12.13
CA GLN A 115 -43.28 -18.60 -12.58
C GLN A 115 -43.27 -19.67 -13.69
N ALA A 116 -42.37 -19.54 -14.69
CA ALA A 116 -42.21 -20.53 -15.74
C ALA A 116 -41.71 -21.89 -15.20
N ALA A 117 -40.87 -21.88 -14.17
CA ALA A 117 -40.40 -23.06 -13.44
C ALA A 117 -41.40 -23.59 -12.39
N GLN A 118 -42.54 -22.92 -12.18
CA GLN A 118 -43.52 -23.20 -11.13
C GLN A 118 -42.92 -23.18 -9.69
N MET A 119 -41.94 -22.31 -9.46
CA MET A 119 -41.24 -22.13 -8.18
C MET A 119 -41.50 -20.74 -7.59
N GLU A 120 -41.37 -20.62 -6.27
CA GLU A 120 -41.30 -19.32 -5.59
C GLU A 120 -40.04 -18.55 -6.00
N PRO A 121 -40.09 -17.21 -6.21
CA PRO A 121 -38.93 -16.44 -6.68
C PRO A 121 -37.68 -16.54 -5.80
N GLU A 122 -37.82 -16.60 -4.47
CA GLU A 122 -36.67 -16.78 -3.57
C GLU A 122 -36.07 -18.18 -3.65
N ALA A 123 -36.89 -19.23 -3.82
CA ALA A 123 -36.40 -20.58 -4.05
C ALA A 123 -35.68 -20.68 -5.42
N PHE A 124 -36.18 -19.98 -6.43
CA PHE A 124 -35.51 -19.87 -7.73
C PHE A 124 -34.17 -19.12 -7.63
N LYS A 125 -34.09 -18.00 -6.88
CA LYS A 125 -32.80 -17.30 -6.62
C LYS A 125 -31.78 -18.22 -5.95
N GLN A 126 -32.19 -19.00 -4.96
CA GLN A 126 -31.32 -19.96 -4.27
C GLN A 126 -30.84 -21.07 -5.23
N LEU A 127 -31.71 -21.57 -6.10
CA LEU A 127 -31.35 -22.55 -7.14
C LEU A 127 -30.39 -21.95 -8.17
N GLU A 128 -30.65 -20.74 -8.68
CA GLU A 128 -29.77 -20.06 -9.65
C GLU A 128 -28.40 -19.74 -9.03
N ALA A 129 -28.36 -19.36 -7.75
CA ALA A 129 -27.11 -19.19 -6.99
C ALA A 129 -26.34 -20.51 -6.83
N GLN A 130 -27.01 -21.59 -6.40
CA GLN A 130 -26.39 -22.92 -6.25
C GLN A 130 -25.88 -23.47 -7.58
N LEU A 131 -26.66 -23.34 -8.66
CA LEU A 131 -26.24 -23.72 -10.01
C LEU A 131 -25.02 -22.89 -10.45
N ARG A 132 -25.00 -21.58 -10.19
CA ARG A 132 -23.85 -20.72 -10.51
C ARG A 132 -22.60 -21.08 -9.70
N GLU A 133 -22.74 -21.51 -8.45
CA GLU A 133 -21.62 -22.03 -7.66
C GLU A 133 -21.15 -23.39 -8.16
N GLN A 134 -22.05 -24.32 -8.48
CA GLN A 134 -21.70 -25.61 -9.09
C GLN A 134 -21.00 -25.42 -10.45
N ILE A 135 -21.46 -24.50 -11.29
CA ILE A 135 -20.82 -24.15 -12.57
C ILE A 135 -19.41 -23.59 -12.31
N LYS A 136 -19.25 -22.55 -11.48
CA LYS A 136 -17.91 -22.03 -11.08
C LYS A 136 -16.99 -23.14 -10.52
N ALA A 137 -17.55 -24.08 -9.79
CA ALA A 137 -16.80 -25.16 -9.13
C ALA A 137 -16.52 -26.36 -10.03
N THR A 138 -17.21 -26.53 -11.17
CA THR A 138 -17.12 -27.73 -12.02
C THR A 138 -16.59 -27.42 -13.43
N ASP A 139 -16.87 -26.23 -13.93
CA ASP A 139 -16.45 -25.77 -15.26
C ASP A 139 -14.92 -25.62 -15.32
N PRO A 140 -14.22 -26.31 -16.24
CA PRO A 140 -12.77 -26.28 -16.33
C PRO A 140 -12.23 -24.95 -16.88
N GLU A 141 -13.00 -24.22 -17.69
CA GLU A 141 -12.60 -22.92 -18.22
C GLU A 141 -12.69 -21.84 -17.14
N ILE A 142 -13.79 -21.80 -16.37
CA ILE A 142 -13.93 -20.87 -15.25
C ILE A 142 -12.86 -21.13 -14.17
N ARG A 143 -12.53 -22.40 -13.91
CA ARG A 143 -11.39 -22.77 -13.05
C ARG A 143 -10.07 -22.26 -13.60
N ALA A 144 -9.77 -22.51 -14.88
CA ALA A 144 -8.52 -22.08 -15.51
C ALA A 144 -8.37 -20.55 -15.51
N GLN A 145 -9.44 -19.80 -15.84
CA GLN A 145 -9.48 -18.34 -15.77
C GLN A 145 -9.26 -17.83 -14.33
N ALA A 146 -9.86 -18.49 -13.33
CA ALA A 146 -9.65 -18.14 -11.93
C ALA A 146 -8.21 -18.42 -11.44
N GLU A 147 -7.61 -19.54 -11.84
CA GLU A 147 -6.21 -19.86 -11.57
C GLU A 147 -5.24 -18.88 -12.26
N GLU A 148 -5.51 -18.50 -13.51
CA GLU A 148 -4.71 -17.51 -14.24
C GLU A 148 -4.79 -16.12 -13.58
N LEU A 149 -6.00 -15.68 -13.21
CA LEU A 149 -6.21 -14.43 -12.49
C LEU A 149 -5.54 -14.44 -11.10
N GLN A 150 -5.52 -15.59 -10.41
CA GLN A 150 -4.77 -15.75 -9.16
C GLN A 150 -3.25 -15.70 -9.39
N ARG A 151 -2.73 -16.36 -10.44
CA ARG A 151 -1.30 -16.30 -10.79
C ARG A 151 -0.86 -14.89 -11.19
N HIS A 152 -1.72 -14.13 -11.89
CA HIS A 152 -1.46 -12.74 -12.22
C HIS A 152 -1.34 -11.89 -10.95
N ARG A 153 -2.35 -11.92 -10.07
CA ARG A 153 -2.35 -11.22 -8.77
C ARG A 153 -1.18 -11.62 -7.88
N GLN A 154 -0.81 -12.90 -7.87
CA GLN A 154 0.34 -13.39 -7.10
C GLN A 154 1.65 -12.86 -7.66
N ARG A 155 1.80 -12.77 -9.00
CA ARG A 155 2.96 -12.15 -9.65
C ARG A 155 3.03 -10.66 -9.34
N GLU A 156 1.94 -9.91 -9.50
CA GLU A 156 1.87 -8.48 -9.18
C GLU A 156 2.27 -8.20 -7.73
N ALA A 157 1.72 -8.96 -6.78
CA ALA A 157 2.07 -8.85 -5.36
C ALA A 157 3.55 -9.21 -5.10
N GLN A 158 4.07 -10.27 -5.72
CA GLN A 158 5.47 -10.68 -5.57
C GLN A 158 6.44 -9.66 -6.20
N GLU A 159 6.09 -9.06 -7.33
CA GLU A 159 6.86 -8.00 -7.97
C GLU A 159 6.87 -6.74 -7.10
N GLN A 160 5.72 -6.32 -6.58
CA GLN A 160 5.58 -5.21 -5.63
C GLN A 160 6.44 -5.44 -4.38
N PHE A 161 6.27 -6.58 -3.70
CA PHE A 161 7.10 -6.97 -2.56
C PHE A 161 8.60 -7.03 -2.90
N SER A 162 8.98 -7.46 -4.11
CA SER A 162 10.38 -7.42 -4.55
C SER A 162 10.91 -5.99 -4.68
N ASN A 163 10.07 -5.04 -5.12
CA ASN A 163 10.44 -3.64 -5.28
C ASN A 163 10.52 -2.93 -3.93
N ASP A 164 9.61 -3.25 -3.00
CA ASP A 164 9.64 -2.77 -1.62
C ASP A 164 10.91 -3.24 -0.89
N LEU A 165 11.30 -4.51 -1.05
CA LEU A 165 12.59 -5.02 -0.52
C LEU A 165 13.81 -4.34 -1.15
N LYS A 166 13.78 -4.02 -2.46
CA LYS A 166 14.86 -3.25 -3.11
C LYS A 166 14.96 -1.84 -2.53
N ALA A 167 13.82 -1.19 -2.25
CA ALA A 167 13.78 0.13 -1.62
C ALA A 167 14.29 0.09 -0.16
N ILE A 168 13.83 -0.88 0.64
CA ILE A 168 14.29 -1.08 2.02
C ILE A 168 15.80 -1.36 2.07
N ARG A 169 16.31 -2.31 1.28
CA ARG A 169 17.76 -2.62 1.23
C ARG A 169 18.61 -1.45 0.71
N LYS A 170 18.06 -0.56 -0.13
CA LYS A 170 18.75 0.66 -0.59
C LYS A 170 18.88 1.71 0.52
N ALA A 171 17.89 1.83 1.41
CA ALA A 171 17.96 2.68 2.60
C ALA A 171 18.76 2.04 3.74
N TYR A 172 18.67 0.71 3.87
CA TYR A 172 19.23 -0.09 4.96
C TYR A 172 19.98 -1.33 4.43
N PRO A 173 21.26 -1.17 4.02
CA PRO A 173 22.08 -2.27 3.51
C PRO A 173 22.34 -3.41 4.53
N ASP A 174 22.11 -3.15 5.82
CA ASP A 174 22.22 -4.15 6.88
C ASP A 174 21.09 -5.20 6.83
N GLU A 175 19.98 -4.91 6.16
CA GLU A 175 18.79 -5.77 6.14
C GLU A 175 18.98 -6.99 5.21
N LYS A 176 18.82 -8.17 5.79
CA LYS A 176 19.13 -9.48 5.20
C LYS A 176 17.90 -10.35 4.95
N ALA A 177 16.70 -9.89 5.36
CA ALA A 177 15.42 -10.51 5.03
C ALA A 177 15.33 -10.81 3.53
N LYS A 178 15.02 -12.05 3.17
CA LYS A 178 14.95 -12.57 1.79
C LYS A 178 13.62 -12.26 1.13
N SER A 179 12.52 -12.41 1.87
CA SER A 179 11.16 -12.03 1.48
C SER A 179 10.62 -10.93 2.40
N VAL A 180 9.43 -10.39 2.08
CA VAL A 180 8.74 -9.40 2.92
C VAL A 180 8.22 -10.04 4.21
N ASP A 181 7.87 -11.32 4.18
CA ASP A 181 7.36 -12.08 5.34
C ASP A 181 8.40 -12.16 6.46
N GLU A 182 9.70 -12.25 6.10
CA GLU A 182 10.82 -12.24 7.06
C GLU A 182 10.98 -10.89 7.80
N LEU A 183 10.36 -9.80 7.33
CA LEU A 183 10.30 -8.52 8.06
C LEU A 183 9.34 -8.57 9.27
N GLY A 184 8.35 -9.48 9.23
CA GLY A 184 7.43 -9.81 10.32
C GLY A 184 5.98 -9.37 10.08
N VAL A 185 5.04 -9.96 10.83
CA VAL A 185 3.58 -9.76 10.65
C VAL A 185 3.16 -8.30 10.86
N GLU A 186 3.80 -7.56 11.77
CA GLU A 186 3.51 -6.13 11.96
C GLU A 186 3.87 -5.28 10.73
N PHE A 187 4.85 -5.69 9.92
CA PHE A 187 5.20 -5.00 8.68
C PHE A 187 4.05 -5.13 7.67
N LEU A 188 3.56 -6.35 7.50
CA LEU A 188 2.43 -6.65 6.63
C LEU A 188 1.16 -5.91 7.08
N LYS A 189 0.90 -5.81 8.39
CA LYS A 189 -0.22 -5.02 8.95
C LYS A 189 -0.10 -3.52 8.65
N LEU A 190 1.08 -2.91 8.84
CA LEU A 190 1.30 -1.49 8.55
C LEU A 190 1.18 -1.20 7.05
N CYS A 191 1.69 -2.08 6.19
CA CYS A 191 1.50 -1.96 4.74
C CYS A 191 0.02 -2.14 4.34
N ALA A 192 -0.70 -3.08 4.98
CA ALA A 192 -2.13 -3.30 4.74
C ALA A 192 -3.03 -2.15 5.22
N SER A 193 -2.60 -1.34 6.19
CA SER A 193 -3.28 -0.08 6.55
C SER A 193 -2.92 1.10 5.65
N GLY A 194 -2.12 0.87 4.59
CA GLY A 194 -1.77 1.87 3.58
C GLY A 194 -0.52 2.69 3.90
N ILE A 195 0.27 2.30 4.91
CA ILE A 195 1.55 2.97 5.22
C ILE A 195 2.61 2.53 4.20
N LYS A 196 3.39 3.50 3.70
CA LYS A 196 4.42 3.25 2.70
C LYS A 196 5.48 2.27 3.25
N PRO A 197 5.85 1.20 2.52
CA PRO A 197 6.69 0.10 3.01
C PRO A 197 7.98 0.52 3.75
N LEU A 198 8.70 1.53 3.26
CA LEU A 198 9.91 2.02 3.94
C LEU A 198 9.61 2.57 5.35
N VAL A 199 8.51 3.33 5.51
CA VAL A 199 8.07 3.90 6.79
C VAL A 199 7.57 2.80 7.74
N ALA A 200 6.92 1.75 7.21
CA ALA A 200 6.53 0.58 7.99
C ALA A 200 7.76 -0.17 8.56
N TYR A 201 8.82 -0.31 7.76
CA TYR A 201 10.10 -0.86 8.21
C TYR A 201 10.76 -0.01 9.29
N GLU A 202 10.83 1.31 9.08
CA GLU A 202 11.38 2.28 10.05
C GLU A 202 10.66 2.23 11.39
N ALA A 203 9.33 2.21 11.39
CA ALA A 203 8.52 2.11 12.60
C ALA A 203 8.84 0.85 13.42
N ILE A 204 8.97 -0.30 12.75
CA ILE A 204 9.30 -1.59 13.38
C ILE A 204 10.76 -1.63 13.85
N ARG A 205 11.70 -1.03 13.11
CA ARG A 205 13.09 -0.91 13.55
C ARG A 205 13.19 -0.04 14.80
N ALA A 206 12.45 1.07 14.86
CA ALA A 206 12.37 1.95 16.03
C ALA A 206 11.62 1.31 17.21
N GLU A 207 10.62 0.46 16.96
CA GLU A 207 9.97 -0.35 17.99
C GLU A 207 10.90 -1.43 18.55
N LYS A 208 11.56 -2.22 17.69
CA LYS A 208 12.59 -3.21 18.09
C LYS A 208 13.71 -2.56 18.88
N ALA A 209 14.16 -1.36 18.50
CA ALA A 209 15.18 -0.61 19.25
C ALA A 209 14.70 -0.11 20.63
N ARG A 210 13.42 0.25 20.78
CA ARG A 210 12.81 0.63 22.07
C ARG A 210 12.47 -0.57 22.96
N SER A 211 12.16 -1.71 22.36
CA SER A 211 11.75 -2.95 23.03
C SER A 211 12.95 -3.84 23.41
N THR A 212 14.09 -3.67 22.75
CA THR A 212 15.37 -4.23 23.19
C THR A 212 15.72 -3.58 24.53
N PRO A 213 15.85 -4.33 25.65
CA PRO A 213 16.28 -3.75 26.91
C PRO A 213 17.68 -3.16 26.72
N ASN A 214 17.82 -1.86 26.98
CA ASN A 214 19.14 -1.25 27.06
C ASN A 214 19.89 -2.03 28.15
N PRO A 215 21.03 -2.70 27.85
CA PRO A 215 21.69 -3.55 28.84
C PRO A 215 22.00 -2.69 30.07
N PRO A 216 21.74 -3.20 31.30
CA PRO A 216 21.91 -2.40 32.49
C PRO A 216 23.33 -1.86 32.52
N SER A 217 23.45 -0.53 32.53
CA SER A 217 24.75 0.11 32.48
C SER A 217 25.56 -0.39 33.65
N MET A 218 26.67 -1.10 33.37
CA MET A 218 27.81 -1.11 34.27
C MET A 218 28.39 0.30 34.27
N GLY A 219 27.69 1.22 34.97
CA GLY A 219 28.23 2.53 35.29
C GLY A 219 29.57 2.31 35.98
N ASP A 220 30.59 3.07 35.58
CA ASP A 220 32.00 2.76 35.78
C ASP A 220 32.26 2.00 37.08
N VAL A 221 32.66 0.72 36.94
CA VAL A 221 33.16 -0.08 38.07
C VAL A 221 34.56 0.45 38.40
N LYS A 222 34.59 1.68 38.92
CA LYS A 222 35.73 2.34 39.53
C LYS A 222 36.29 1.33 40.53
N PRO A 223 37.48 0.74 40.29
CA PRO A 223 37.87 -0.48 40.97
C PRO A 223 37.99 -0.20 42.46
N THR A 224 37.05 -0.75 43.24
CA THR A 224 37.03 -0.68 44.70
C THR A 224 38.08 -1.63 45.27
N SER A 225 39.35 -1.28 45.00
CA SER A 225 40.58 -1.88 45.53
C SER A 225 40.75 -1.57 47.03
N SER A 226 39.67 -1.77 47.78
CA SER A 226 39.51 -1.67 49.22
C SER A 226 38.71 -2.86 49.79
N GLY A 227 38.30 -3.82 48.95
CA GLY A 227 37.99 -5.18 49.38
C GLY A 227 39.28 -6.02 49.36
N GLU A 228 39.57 -6.73 50.43
CA GLU A 228 40.76 -7.59 50.52
C GLU A 228 40.65 -8.74 49.50
N LYS A 229 41.72 -9.02 48.74
CA LYS A 229 41.75 -10.17 47.82
C LYS A 229 41.42 -11.47 48.56
N GLU A 230 40.37 -12.16 48.15
CA GLU A 230 39.98 -13.46 48.71
C GLU A 230 40.85 -14.62 48.18
N PHE A 231 41.42 -14.44 46.99
CA PHE A 231 42.26 -15.42 46.29
C PHE A 231 43.54 -14.77 45.78
N PHE A 232 44.62 -15.56 45.77
CA PHE A 232 45.97 -15.17 45.36
C PHE A 232 46.51 -16.17 44.33
N THR A 233 47.27 -15.71 43.32
CA THR A 233 47.96 -16.61 42.39
C THR A 233 49.30 -17.12 42.94
N ARG A 234 49.87 -18.14 42.31
CA ARG A 234 51.19 -18.71 42.69
C ARG A 234 52.32 -17.68 42.56
N GLU A 235 52.23 -16.84 41.54
CA GLU A 235 53.19 -15.78 41.21
C GLU A 235 53.09 -14.63 42.21
N GLU A 236 51.86 -14.25 42.59
CA GLU A 236 51.63 -13.24 43.64
C GLU A 236 52.22 -13.71 44.97
N VAL A 237 51.94 -14.94 45.40
CA VAL A 237 52.46 -15.49 46.67
C VAL A 237 53.98 -15.63 46.66
N ALA A 238 54.59 -15.93 45.51
CA ALA A 238 56.05 -15.98 45.36
C ALA A 238 56.72 -14.60 45.37
N ALA A 239 55.98 -13.52 45.08
CA ALA A 239 56.45 -12.14 45.11
C ALA A 239 56.17 -11.41 46.44
N MET A 240 55.38 -12.00 47.34
CA MET A 240 55.03 -11.43 48.65
C MET A 240 56.10 -11.71 49.71
N ASP A 241 56.27 -10.75 50.63
CA ASP A 241 57.15 -10.93 51.79
C ASP A 241 56.54 -11.87 52.84
N GLN A 242 57.41 -12.50 53.64
CA GLN A 242 56.99 -13.50 54.65
C GLN A 242 56.02 -12.95 55.72
N ALA A 243 56.05 -11.64 56.02
CA ALA A 243 55.15 -11.01 56.98
C ALA A 243 53.79 -10.62 56.38
N THR A 244 53.66 -10.56 55.05
CA THR A 244 52.37 -10.41 54.36
C THR A 244 51.79 -11.77 53.93
N VAL A 245 52.64 -12.76 53.63
CA VAL A 245 52.22 -14.17 53.45
C VAL A 245 51.61 -14.73 54.73
N SER A 246 52.20 -14.48 55.91
CA SER A 246 51.65 -14.95 57.19
C SER A 246 50.29 -14.32 57.53
N LYS A 247 50.12 -13.01 57.29
CA LYS A 247 48.84 -12.30 57.49
C LYS A 247 47.72 -12.81 56.58
N ASN A 248 48.05 -13.27 55.37
CA ASN A 248 47.07 -13.77 54.39
C ASN A 248 47.03 -15.30 54.32
N TYR A 249 47.67 -16.01 55.26
CA TYR A 249 47.96 -17.44 55.16
C TYR A 249 46.74 -18.32 54.87
N GLU A 250 45.60 -18.07 55.50
CA GLU A 250 44.38 -18.87 55.25
C GLU A 250 43.80 -18.65 53.85
N LYS A 251 43.81 -17.41 53.35
CA LYS A 251 43.36 -17.06 52.00
C LYS A 251 44.30 -17.63 50.93
N ILE A 252 45.61 -17.56 51.18
CA ILE A 252 46.64 -18.18 50.35
C ILE A 252 46.47 -19.71 50.33
N ARG A 253 46.26 -20.35 51.49
CA ARG A 253 46.01 -21.79 51.60
C ARG A 253 44.71 -22.23 50.89
N LYS A 254 43.64 -21.43 50.98
CA LYS A 254 42.40 -21.63 50.21
C LYS A 254 42.64 -21.52 48.70
N SER A 255 43.52 -20.60 48.30
CA SER A 255 43.91 -20.41 46.89
C SER A 255 44.75 -21.56 46.34
N MET A 256 45.70 -22.08 47.12
CA MET A 256 46.53 -23.23 46.76
C MET A 256 45.70 -24.47 46.37
N GLY A 257 44.51 -24.66 46.95
CA GLY A 257 43.57 -25.73 46.57
C GLY A 257 42.87 -25.54 45.21
N THR A 258 43.09 -24.40 44.54
CA THR A 258 42.54 -24.08 43.20
C THR A 258 43.61 -23.90 42.12
N TRP A 259 44.89 -23.89 42.50
CA TRP A 259 46.01 -23.90 41.56
C TRP A 259 46.11 -25.29 40.88
N LYS A 260 46.60 -25.31 39.64
CA LYS A 260 46.86 -26.53 38.84
C LYS A 260 48.35 -26.65 38.51
#